data_AF-A0A6I7PS38-F1
#
_entry.id   AF-A0A6I7PS38-F1
#
_cell.length_a   1.000
_cell.length_b   1.000
_cell.length_c   1.000
_cell.angle_alpha   90.00
_cell.angle_beta   90.00
_cell.angle_gamma   90.00
#
_symmetry.space_group_name_H-M   'P 1'
#
loop_
_entity.id
_entity.type
_entity.pdbx_description
1 polymer ?
#
loop_
_entity_poly.entity_id
_entity_poly.type
_entity_poly.pdbx_seq_one_letter_code
_entity_poly.pdbx_strand_id
1 'polypeptide(L)'
;MILKKRRNPAVALMIVITSIVILSFGIRELVLKTGAQVDRVRNSYDRTQALYLARSTQNIARILVILHTTVSPDRDSARSTWNQPIVFPIPIEALSALSESFGAEEPRRFDLDFEERTIVDRCQDFFAGFQGEAISQVEDLSARLNLNDLNRPELQETLRRLMTRDFQLIESLRDRNIDPEQVVREALQYISAEVDFFLPRPIDYEYEPKRRELSVTEEFKMLPSVDDELFQSIKDDIVAVSFPRRPRPSKINMNTVSRELFQSLLQGVPNPEVIADRFVRERDEEGREFGENDLPQILEFLQLEERMLPIELLDTKSQFYRISTLARVGETKIELESILKSPSLSDQEIQPFVRMRVSP
;
A
#
# COMPACT_ATOMS: atom_id res chain seq x y z
N MET A 1 -61.12 21.39 -69.35
CA MET A 1 -60.64 20.00 -69.19
C MET A 1 -59.90 19.91 -67.86
N ILE A 2 -60.62 19.56 -66.78
CA ILE A 2 -60.06 19.52 -65.42
C ILE A 2 -59.48 18.11 -65.22
N LEU A 3 -58.15 18.00 -65.23
CA LEU A 3 -57.44 16.77 -64.90
C LEU A 3 -57.83 16.35 -63.47
N LYS A 4 -58.72 15.37 -63.36
CA LYS A 4 -59.15 14.75 -62.10
C LYS A 4 -57.95 13.98 -61.54
N LYS A 5 -57.12 14.69 -60.76
CA LYS A 5 -55.91 14.18 -60.11
C LYS A 5 -56.29 12.97 -59.25
N ARG A 6 -56.06 11.76 -59.77
CA ARG A 6 -56.23 10.51 -59.01
C ARG A 6 -55.28 10.57 -57.82
N ARG A 7 -55.82 10.88 -56.63
CA ARG A 7 -55.07 10.77 -55.37
C ARG A 7 -54.78 9.29 -55.18
N ASN A 8 -53.50 8.91 -55.19
CA ASN A 8 -53.08 7.53 -54.93
C ASN A 8 -53.02 7.34 -53.40
N PRO A 9 -54.02 6.68 -52.77
CA PRO A 9 -54.03 6.48 -51.32
C PRO A 9 -52.83 5.66 -50.83
N ALA A 10 -52.27 4.79 -51.68
CA ALA A 10 -51.08 4.01 -51.40
C ALA A 10 -49.84 4.88 -51.11
N VAL A 11 -49.70 6.03 -51.79
CA VAL A 11 -48.57 6.95 -51.57
C VAL A 11 -48.71 7.64 -50.22
N ALA A 12 -49.94 8.04 -49.85
CA ALA A 12 -50.20 8.64 -48.54
C ALA A 12 -49.92 7.65 -47.39
N LEU A 13 -50.32 6.39 -47.54
CA LEU A 13 -50.05 5.35 -46.55
C LEU A 13 -48.55 5.08 -46.39
N MET A 14 -47.81 4.98 -47.51
CA MET A 14 -46.35 4.82 -47.51
C MET A 14 -45.64 5.97 -46.79
N ILE A 15 -46.08 7.22 -47.03
CA ILE A 15 -45.54 8.38 -46.33
C ILE A 15 -45.78 8.26 -44.82
N VAL A 16 -47.00 7.92 -44.39
CA VAL A 16 -47.32 7.76 -42.97
C VAL A 16 -46.49 6.65 -42.31
N ILE A 17 -46.38 5.48 -42.93
CA ILE A 17 -45.57 4.37 -42.41
C ILE A 17 -44.11 4.79 -42.30
N THR A 18 -43.56 5.42 -43.35
CA THR A 18 -42.17 5.88 -43.35
C THR A 18 -41.93 6.93 -42.26
N SER A 19 -42.86 7.87 -42.07
CA SER A 19 -42.80 8.85 -40.98
C SER A 19 -42.84 8.19 -39.60
N ILE A 20 -43.68 7.18 -39.38
CA ILE A 20 -43.73 6.44 -38.10
C ILE A 20 -42.42 5.69 -37.85
N VAL A 21 -41.85 5.05 -38.87
CA VAL A 21 -40.58 4.33 -38.76
C VAL A 21 -39.44 5.30 -38.43
N ILE A 22 -39.34 6.44 -39.13
CA ILE A 22 -38.33 7.49 -38.84
C ILE A 22 -38.51 8.03 -37.42
N LEU A 23 -39.76 8.30 -36.99
CA LEU A 23 -40.04 8.77 -35.64
C LEU A 23 -39.63 7.74 -34.59
N SER A 24 -39.90 6.45 -34.83
CA SER A 24 -39.53 5.35 -33.93
C SER A 24 -38.00 5.20 -33.83
N PHE A 25 -37.27 5.34 -34.93
CA PHE A 25 -35.80 5.40 -34.90
C PHE A 25 -35.30 6.62 -34.12
N GLY A 26 -35.88 7.80 -34.33
CA GLY A 26 -35.53 9.02 -33.60
C GLY A 26 -35.77 8.91 -32.10
N ILE A 27 -36.92 8.35 -31.68
CA ILE A 27 -37.24 8.12 -30.26
C ILE A 27 -36.26 7.10 -29.66
N ARG A 28 -35.98 6.00 -30.36
CA ARG A 28 -35.01 4.99 -29.88
C ARG A 28 -33.62 5.59 -29.69
N GLU A 29 -33.14 6.36 -30.66
CA GLU A 29 -31.83 7.01 -30.57
C GLU A 29 -31.77 8.03 -29.44
N LEU A 30 -32.84 8.81 -29.23
CA LEU A 30 -32.95 9.75 -28.13
C LEU A 30 -32.91 9.02 -26.78
N VAL A 31 -33.71 7.97 -26.60
CA VAL A 31 -33.71 7.16 -25.37
C VAL A 31 -32.33 6.56 -25.10
N LEU A 32 -31.67 6.01 -26.11
CA LEU A 32 -30.31 5.45 -25.96
C LEU A 32 -29.28 6.52 -25.60
N LYS A 33 -29.31 7.70 -26.24
CA LYS A 33 -28.39 8.80 -25.94
C LYS A 33 -28.64 9.39 -24.55
N THR A 34 -29.90 9.59 -24.17
CA THR A 34 -30.26 10.11 -22.85
C THR A 34 -29.92 9.10 -21.76
N GLY A 35 -30.18 7.80 -21.96
CA GLY A 35 -29.75 6.74 -21.04
C GLY A 35 -28.23 6.75 -20.83
N ALA A 36 -27.45 6.75 -21.92
CA ALA A 36 -25.99 6.81 -21.83
C ALA A 36 -25.47 8.10 -21.16
N GLN A 37 -26.17 9.24 -21.30
CA GLN A 37 -25.82 10.48 -20.59
C GLN A 37 -26.13 10.40 -19.10
N VAL A 38 -27.29 9.84 -18.73
CA VAL A 38 -27.66 9.62 -17.33
C VAL A 38 -26.66 8.68 -16.65
N ASP A 39 -26.29 7.59 -17.30
CA ASP A 39 -25.30 6.64 -16.76
C ASP A 39 -23.92 7.29 -16.60
N ARG A 40 -23.49 8.14 -17.54
CA ARG A 40 -22.23 8.89 -17.39
C ARG A 40 -22.27 9.87 -16.21
N VAL A 41 -23.38 10.60 -16.04
CA VAL A 41 -23.53 11.54 -14.91
C VAL A 41 -23.54 10.77 -13.60
N ARG A 42 -24.26 9.64 -13.54
CA ARG A 42 -24.29 8.75 -12.37
C ARG A 42 -22.89 8.20 -12.05
N ASN A 43 -22.19 7.63 -13.03
CA ASN A 43 -20.83 7.11 -12.83
C ASN A 43 -19.85 8.22 -12.41
N SER A 44 -19.99 9.43 -12.94
CA SER A 44 -19.17 10.58 -12.51
C SER A 44 -19.47 11.00 -11.07
N TYR A 45 -20.73 10.96 -10.67
CA TYR A 45 -21.17 11.24 -9.31
C TYR A 45 -20.65 10.17 -8.34
N ASP A 46 -20.90 8.89 -8.65
CA ASP A 46 -20.45 7.73 -7.87
C ASP A 46 -18.91 7.72 -7.72
N ARG A 47 -18.17 8.02 -8.79
CA ARG A 47 -16.71 8.17 -8.76
C ARG A 47 -16.27 9.30 -7.83
N THR A 48 -16.95 10.44 -7.87
CA THR A 48 -16.61 11.57 -7.01
C THR A 48 -16.88 11.22 -5.54
N GLN A 49 -18.02 10.58 -5.25
CA GLN A 49 -18.35 10.11 -3.90
C GLN A 49 -17.36 9.06 -3.39
N ALA A 50 -17.02 8.05 -4.20
CA ALA A 50 -16.03 7.04 -3.85
C ALA A 50 -14.67 7.67 -3.55
N LEU A 51 -14.28 8.72 -4.27
CA LEU A 51 -13.02 9.42 -4.04
C LEU A 51 -13.03 10.16 -2.69
N TYR A 52 -14.13 10.81 -2.34
CA TYR A 52 -14.29 11.45 -1.03
C TYR A 52 -14.29 10.43 0.10
N LEU A 53 -15.01 9.31 -0.05
CA LEU A 53 -15.00 8.21 0.93
C LEU A 53 -13.58 7.66 1.12
N ALA A 54 -12.86 7.40 0.03
CA ALA A 54 -11.49 6.91 0.10
C ALA A 54 -10.55 7.90 0.81
N ARG A 55 -10.65 9.19 0.49
CA ARG A 55 -9.84 10.24 1.15
C ARG A 55 -10.17 10.37 2.64
N SER A 56 -11.45 10.34 3.02
CA SER A 56 -11.88 10.40 4.42
C SER A 56 -11.35 9.21 5.21
N THR A 57 -11.48 7.99 4.67
CA THR A 57 -10.98 6.77 5.32
C THR A 57 -9.45 6.78 5.43
N GLN A 58 -8.76 7.25 4.39
CA GLN A 58 -7.31 7.42 4.43
C GLN A 58 -6.86 8.44 5.50
N ASN A 59 -7.61 9.52 5.70
CA ASN A 59 -7.33 10.49 6.75
C ASN A 59 -7.55 9.90 8.15
N ILE A 60 -8.60 9.09 8.35
CA ILE A 60 -8.82 8.35 9.60
C ILE A 60 -7.65 7.41 9.88
N ALA A 61 -7.20 6.66 8.88
CA ALA A 61 -6.03 5.79 9.00
C ALA A 61 -4.76 6.54 9.41
N ARG A 62 -4.53 7.75 8.86
CA ARG A 62 -3.44 8.61 9.30
C ARG A 62 -3.58 9.03 10.75
N ILE A 63 -4.77 9.45 11.17
CA ILE A 63 -5.04 9.85 12.56
C ILE A 63 -4.76 8.68 13.51
N LEU A 64 -5.17 7.46 13.16
CA LEU A 64 -4.92 6.27 13.97
C LEU A 64 -3.43 5.95 14.10
N VAL A 65 -2.66 6.04 13.01
CA VAL A 65 -1.19 5.90 13.08
C VAL A 65 -0.58 6.97 13.99
N ILE A 66 -0.97 8.25 13.82
CA ILE A 66 -0.44 9.36 14.62
C ILE A 66 -0.80 9.17 16.11
N LEU A 67 -2.05 8.82 16.40
CA LEU A 67 -2.53 8.60 17.76
C LEU A 67 -1.80 7.43 18.41
N HIS A 68 -1.63 6.32 17.68
CA HIS A 68 -0.85 5.17 18.18
C HIS A 68 0.58 5.56 18.51
N THR A 69 1.28 6.26 17.60
CA THR A 69 2.65 6.73 17.86
C THR A 69 2.76 7.73 19.02
N THR A 70 1.63 8.34 19.44
CA THR A 70 1.57 9.23 20.60
C THR A 70 1.31 8.46 21.90
N VAL A 71 0.44 7.44 21.86
CA VAL A 71 0.04 6.65 23.03
C VAL A 71 1.08 5.56 23.36
N SER A 72 1.64 4.92 22.34
CA SER A 72 2.66 3.88 22.43
C SER A 72 3.89 4.27 21.61
N PRO A 73 4.65 5.30 22.02
CA PRO A 73 5.75 5.83 21.24
C PRO A 73 6.92 4.85 21.08
N ASP A 74 6.97 3.81 21.91
CA ASP A 74 8.12 2.92 22.05
C ASP A 74 8.02 1.62 21.24
N ARG A 75 6.87 1.34 20.61
CA ARG A 75 6.67 0.09 19.87
C ARG A 75 5.54 0.18 18.83
N ASP A 76 5.80 -0.39 17.67
CA ASP A 76 4.81 -0.61 16.62
C ASP A 76 4.76 -2.10 16.28
N SER A 77 3.60 -2.73 16.45
CA SER A 77 3.42 -4.19 16.26
C SER A 77 2.32 -4.51 15.26
N ALA A 78 2.33 -5.73 14.72
CA ALA A 78 1.24 -6.22 13.87
C ALA A 78 -0.13 -6.25 14.58
N ARG A 79 -0.15 -6.21 15.92
CA ARG A 79 -1.37 -6.18 16.74
C ARG A 79 -1.83 -4.77 17.07
N SER A 80 -1.05 -3.75 16.70
CA SER A 80 -1.40 -2.35 16.93
C SER A 80 -2.69 -1.97 16.20
N THR A 81 -3.44 -1.04 16.78
CA THR A 81 -4.77 -0.64 16.29
C THR A 81 -4.74 -0.12 14.86
N TRP A 82 -3.64 0.52 14.45
CA TRP A 82 -3.47 1.00 13.08
C TRP A 82 -3.38 -0.12 12.04
N ASN A 83 -2.95 -1.33 12.40
CA ASN A 83 -2.79 -2.45 11.45
C ASN A 83 -4.10 -3.22 11.20
N GLN A 84 -5.18 -2.86 11.89
CA GLN A 84 -6.50 -3.45 11.67
C GLN A 84 -7.20 -2.78 10.48
N PRO A 85 -8.05 -3.51 9.71
CA PRO A 85 -8.84 -2.92 8.65
C PRO A 85 -9.75 -1.79 9.18
N ILE A 86 -9.62 -0.60 8.62
CA ILE A 86 -10.40 0.58 9.00
C ILE A 86 -11.54 0.71 8.02
N VAL A 87 -12.75 0.42 8.49
CA VAL A 87 -13.98 0.52 7.69
C VAL A 87 -14.63 1.89 7.84
N PHE A 88 -15.20 2.37 6.74
CA PHE A 88 -15.95 3.61 6.68
C PHE A 88 -17.24 3.43 5.86
N PRO A 89 -18.40 3.94 6.31
CA PRO A 89 -18.62 4.69 7.56
C PRO A 89 -18.30 3.86 8.81
N ILE A 90 -17.72 4.50 9.84
CA ILE A 90 -17.27 3.80 11.05
C ILE A 90 -18.53 3.36 11.84
N PRO A 91 -18.72 2.05 12.10
CA PRO A 91 -19.78 1.58 12.98
C PRO A 91 -19.60 2.18 14.39
N ILE A 92 -20.69 2.51 15.08
CA ILE A 92 -20.63 3.10 16.44
C ILE A 92 -19.90 2.14 17.39
N GLU A 93 -20.08 0.84 17.20
CA GLU A 93 -19.43 -0.21 17.98
C GLU A 93 -17.90 -0.17 17.82
N ALA A 94 -17.41 0.17 16.62
CA ALA A 94 -15.99 0.31 16.35
C ALA A 94 -15.39 1.56 17.02
N LEU A 95 -16.16 2.64 17.17
CA LEU A 95 -15.73 3.82 17.94
C LEU A 95 -15.54 3.50 19.43
N SER A 96 -16.45 2.71 20.02
CA SER A 96 -16.29 2.25 21.41
C SER A 96 -15.06 1.35 21.57
N ALA A 97 -14.84 0.40 20.67
CA ALA A 97 -13.68 -0.49 20.73
C ALA A 97 -12.34 0.28 20.57
N LEU A 98 -12.31 1.28 19.68
CA LEU A 98 -11.17 2.18 19.55
C LEU A 98 -10.87 2.90 20.87
N SER A 99 -11.90 3.42 21.56
CA SER A 99 -11.70 4.11 22.85
C SER A 99 -11.10 3.20 23.94
N GLU A 100 -11.53 1.94 23.98
CA GLU A 100 -11.01 0.95 24.94
C GLU A 100 -9.56 0.56 24.62
N SER A 101 -9.21 0.47 23.33
CA SER A 101 -7.86 0.07 22.87
C SER A 101 -6.75 1.08 23.20
N PHE A 102 -7.09 2.35 23.45
CA PHE A 102 -6.11 3.38 23.83
C PHE A 102 -5.83 3.45 25.35
N GLY A 103 -6.27 2.45 26.12
CA GLY A 103 -5.80 2.24 27.49
C GLY A 103 -6.22 3.31 28.50
N ALA A 104 -7.38 3.93 28.32
CA ALA A 104 -7.95 4.78 29.37
C ALA A 104 -8.31 3.90 30.59
N GLU A 105 -7.54 4.01 31.68
CA GLU A 105 -7.70 3.23 32.93
C GLU A 105 -9.08 3.38 33.59
N GLU A 106 -9.84 4.39 33.18
CA GLU A 106 -11.29 4.39 33.28
C GLU A 106 -11.83 4.61 31.87
N PRO A 107 -12.93 3.95 31.45
CA PRO A 107 -13.69 4.43 30.33
C PRO A 107 -14.16 5.82 30.74
N ARG A 108 -13.39 6.86 30.37
CA ARG A 108 -13.96 8.16 30.15
C ARG A 108 -15.00 7.85 29.10
N ARG A 109 -16.26 7.63 29.54
CA ARG A 109 -17.40 8.02 28.74
C ARG A 109 -16.94 9.34 28.16
N PHE A 110 -16.75 9.39 26.84
CA PHE A 110 -16.62 10.65 26.18
C PHE A 110 -17.92 11.37 26.58
N ASP A 111 -17.88 12.12 27.67
CA ASP A 111 -18.84 13.16 27.98
C ASP A 111 -18.50 14.23 26.97
N LEU A 112 -18.80 13.88 25.71
CA LEU A 112 -18.84 14.77 24.60
C LEU A 112 -19.75 15.87 25.08
N ASP A 113 -19.18 17.06 25.18
CA ASP A 113 -19.97 18.24 25.47
C ASP A 113 -21.10 18.32 24.43
N PHE A 114 -22.20 19.00 24.75
CA PHE A 114 -23.38 19.02 23.87
C PHE A 114 -22.99 19.40 22.42
N GLU A 115 -22.04 20.32 22.24
CA GLU A 115 -21.51 20.70 20.94
C GLU A 115 -20.83 19.55 20.19
N GLU A 116 -20.03 18.73 20.87
CA GLU A 116 -19.30 17.62 20.26
C GLU A 116 -20.24 16.48 19.83
N ARG A 117 -21.29 16.19 20.63
CA ARG A 117 -22.36 15.26 20.21
C ARG A 117 -23.05 15.77 18.96
N THR A 118 -23.34 17.07 18.91
CA THR A 118 -23.97 17.70 17.74
C THR A 118 -23.08 17.65 16.49
N ILE A 119 -21.75 17.58 16.64
CA ILE A 119 -20.81 17.40 15.53
C ILE A 119 -20.79 15.95 15.07
N VAL A 120 -20.72 14.99 16.01
CA VAL A 120 -20.76 13.55 15.70
C VAL A 120 -22.06 13.20 14.98
N ASP A 121 -23.20 13.67 15.48
CA ASP A 121 -24.51 13.46 14.86
C ASP A 121 -24.57 14.09 13.46
N ARG A 122 -24.02 15.30 13.27
CA ARG A 122 -23.91 15.94 11.95
C ARG A 122 -23.01 15.17 10.99
N CYS A 123 -21.92 14.60 11.48
CA CYS A 123 -21.06 13.72 10.68
C CYS A 123 -21.81 12.44 10.31
N GLN A 124 -22.52 11.81 11.25
CA GLN A 124 -23.34 10.64 10.99
C GLN A 124 -24.43 10.93 9.96
N ASP A 125 -25.18 12.01 10.11
CA ASP A 125 -26.21 12.43 9.16
C ASP A 125 -25.62 12.73 7.78
N PHE A 126 -24.46 13.39 7.73
CA PHE A 126 -23.74 13.66 6.49
C PHE A 126 -23.36 12.35 5.78
N PHE A 127 -22.81 11.37 6.50
CA PHE A 127 -22.37 10.10 5.92
C PHE A 127 -23.50 9.08 5.73
N ALA A 128 -24.61 9.19 6.46
CA ALA A 128 -25.81 8.37 6.24
C ALA A 128 -26.41 8.59 4.84
N GLY A 129 -26.19 9.76 4.25
CA GLY A 129 -26.53 10.07 2.86
C GLY A 129 -25.55 9.53 1.82
N PHE A 130 -24.34 9.10 2.22
CA PHE A 130 -23.37 8.52 1.30
C PHE A 130 -23.69 7.04 1.09
N GLN A 131 -24.17 6.70 -0.09
CA GLN A 131 -24.28 5.30 -0.50
C GLN A 131 -22.87 4.80 -0.84
N GLY A 132 -22.29 3.93 -0.02
CA GLY A 132 -20.99 3.33 -0.31
C GLY A 132 -20.26 2.84 0.92
N GLU A 133 -19.16 2.14 0.67
CA GLU A 133 -18.27 1.62 1.69
C GLU A 133 -16.83 1.93 1.31
N ALA A 134 -15.98 2.11 2.31
CA ALA A 134 -14.55 2.20 2.12
C ALA A 134 -13.80 1.43 3.21
N ILE A 135 -12.69 0.81 2.83
CA ILE A 135 -11.84 0.04 3.72
C ILE A 135 -10.40 0.50 3.50
N SER A 136 -9.73 0.92 4.56
CA SER A 136 -8.30 1.21 4.56
C SER A 136 -7.53 0.13 5.31
N GLN A 137 -6.44 -0.33 4.71
CA GLN A 137 -5.43 -1.14 5.36
C GLN A 137 -4.17 -0.31 5.51
N VAL A 138 -3.59 -0.32 6.71
CA VAL A 138 -2.26 0.23 6.94
C VAL A 138 -1.27 -0.92 7.01
N GLU A 139 -0.11 -0.74 6.42
CA GLU A 139 1.00 -1.68 6.48
C GLU A 139 2.27 -0.95 6.89
N ASP A 140 3.11 -1.61 7.68
CA ASP A 140 4.43 -1.11 8.01
C ASP A 140 5.43 -1.39 6.88
N LEU A 141 5.97 -0.33 6.28
CA LEU A 141 7.00 -0.44 5.24
C LEU A 141 8.40 -0.60 5.83
N SER A 142 8.57 -0.29 7.12
CA SER A 142 9.79 -0.52 7.89
C SER A 142 9.96 -2.00 8.23
N ALA A 143 8.94 -2.84 8.02
CA ALA A 143 9.06 -4.29 8.06
C ALA A 143 9.91 -4.88 6.91
N ARG A 144 10.36 -4.04 5.96
CA ARG A 144 10.95 -4.45 4.69
C ARG A 144 12.35 -3.84 4.48
N LEU A 145 13.14 -4.49 3.63
CA LEU A 145 14.44 -4.01 3.21
C LEU A 145 14.29 -2.81 2.26
N ASN A 146 14.79 -1.63 2.64
CA ASN A 146 14.75 -0.46 1.77
C ASN A 146 15.86 -0.52 0.72
N LEU A 147 15.48 -0.70 -0.55
CA LEU A 147 16.39 -0.77 -1.70
C LEU A 147 17.22 0.52 -1.88
N ASN A 148 16.74 1.65 -1.39
CA ASN A 148 17.46 2.92 -1.45
C ASN A 148 18.63 3.02 -0.46
N ASP A 149 18.83 2.00 0.40
CA ASP A 149 19.92 1.93 1.38
C ASP A 149 21.00 0.90 1.02
N LEU A 150 20.96 0.35 -0.20
CA LEU A 150 21.94 -0.63 -0.68
C LEU A 150 23.38 -0.09 -0.80
N ASN A 151 23.65 1.17 -0.45
CA ASN A 151 25.01 1.66 -0.29
C ASN A 151 25.74 1.07 0.95
N ARG A 152 25.00 0.41 1.85
CA ARG A 152 25.55 -0.33 3.00
C ARG A 152 25.86 -1.79 2.63
N PRO A 153 27.09 -2.29 2.83
CA PRO A 153 27.44 -3.69 2.55
C PRO A 153 26.56 -4.71 3.27
N GLU A 154 26.12 -4.40 4.50
CA GLU A 154 25.28 -5.28 5.30
C GLU A 154 23.90 -5.48 4.66
N LEU A 155 23.34 -4.44 4.03
CA LEU A 155 22.07 -4.48 3.32
C LEU A 155 22.19 -5.15 1.94
N GLN A 156 23.33 -5.00 1.28
CA GLN A 156 23.65 -5.74 0.05
C GLN A 156 23.69 -7.24 0.31
N GLU A 157 24.38 -7.66 1.38
CA GLU A 157 24.46 -9.04 1.79
C GLU A 157 23.09 -9.59 2.24
N THR A 158 22.28 -8.78 2.91
CA THR A 158 20.89 -9.14 3.28
C THR A 158 20.04 -9.39 2.03
N LEU A 159 20.10 -8.52 1.02
CA LEU A 159 19.39 -8.72 -0.25
C LEU A 159 19.87 -10.00 -0.96
N ARG A 160 21.18 -10.26 -0.97
CA ARG A 160 21.74 -11.49 -1.54
C ARG A 160 21.22 -12.74 -0.84
N ARG A 161 21.17 -12.73 0.50
CA ARG A 161 20.63 -13.84 1.31
C ARG A 161 19.14 -14.02 1.10
N LEU A 162 18.39 -12.94 0.93
CA LEU A 162 16.96 -13.00 0.61
C LEU A 162 16.68 -13.76 -0.69
N MET A 163 17.53 -13.58 -1.70
CA MET A 163 17.45 -14.30 -2.98
C MET A 163 18.03 -15.74 -2.91
N THR A 164 18.71 -16.10 -1.82
CA THR A 164 19.36 -17.41 -1.63
C THR A 164 18.90 -18.11 -0.36
N ARG A 165 17.72 -17.74 0.16
CA ARG A 165 17.20 -18.19 1.45
C ARG A 165 16.80 -19.66 1.49
N ASP A 166 16.37 -20.20 0.35
CA ASP A 166 15.90 -21.58 0.23
C ASP A 166 16.40 -22.23 -1.06
N PHE A 167 16.41 -23.56 -1.06
CA PHE A 167 16.94 -24.35 -2.17
C PHE A 167 16.11 -24.21 -3.46
N GLN A 168 14.79 -24.06 -3.34
CA GLN A 168 13.88 -23.98 -4.50
C GLN A 168 14.11 -22.68 -5.28
N LEU A 169 14.28 -21.56 -4.57
CA LEU A 169 14.59 -20.27 -5.18
C LEU A 169 15.99 -20.30 -5.82
N ILE A 170 16.98 -20.94 -5.19
CA ILE A 170 18.32 -21.09 -5.76
C ILE A 170 18.29 -21.90 -7.07
N GLU A 171 17.57 -23.03 -7.09
CA GLU A 171 17.42 -23.82 -8.31
C GLU A 171 16.71 -23.02 -9.40
N SER A 172 15.59 -22.35 -9.07
CA SER A 172 14.86 -21.50 -10.01
C SER A 172 15.75 -20.39 -10.58
N LEU A 173 16.59 -19.75 -9.78
CA LEU A 173 17.53 -18.73 -10.25
C LEU A 173 18.61 -19.30 -11.16
N ARG A 174 19.15 -20.48 -10.83
CA ARG A 174 20.15 -21.17 -11.65
C ARG A 174 19.59 -21.54 -13.02
N ASP A 175 18.38 -22.08 -13.08
CA ASP A 175 17.72 -22.48 -14.33
C ASP A 175 17.47 -21.27 -15.25
N ARG A 176 17.26 -20.10 -14.65
CA ARG A 176 17.06 -18.82 -15.36
C ARG A 176 18.38 -18.05 -15.60
N ASN A 177 19.52 -18.61 -15.20
CA ASN A 177 20.85 -17.98 -15.30
C ASN A 177 20.92 -16.60 -14.62
N ILE A 178 20.26 -16.45 -13.47
CA ILE A 178 20.28 -15.24 -12.65
C ILE A 178 21.29 -15.43 -11.51
N ASP A 179 22.30 -14.56 -11.47
CA ASP A 179 23.27 -14.48 -10.38
C ASP A 179 22.82 -13.44 -9.33
N PRO A 180 22.49 -13.86 -8.08
CA PRO A 180 22.15 -12.95 -6.99
C PRO A 180 23.17 -11.82 -6.78
N GLU A 181 24.47 -12.11 -6.95
CA GLU A 181 25.53 -11.11 -6.79
C GLU A 181 25.47 -10.05 -7.90
N GLN A 182 25.16 -10.48 -9.13
CA GLN A 182 24.94 -9.59 -10.25
C GLN A 182 23.72 -8.67 -10.02
N VAL A 183 22.61 -9.21 -9.50
CA VAL A 183 21.41 -8.41 -9.16
C VAL A 183 21.75 -7.30 -8.16
N VAL A 184 22.49 -7.60 -7.10
CA VAL A 184 22.90 -6.61 -6.10
C VAL A 184 23.79 -5.52 -6.71
N ARG A 185 24.76 -5.90 -7.56
CA ARG A 185 25.62 -4.93 -8.27
C ARG A 185 24.82 -4.02 -9.21
N GLU A 186 23.91 -4.60 -9.99
CA GLU A 186 23.02 -3.87 -10.90
C GLU A 186 22.13 -2.89 -10.13
N ALA A 187 21.55 -3.32 -9.00
CA ALA A 187 20.73 -2.47 -8.13
C ALA A 187 21.52 -1.27 -7.61
N LEU A 188 22.73 -1.50 -7.11
CA LEU A 188 23.60 -0.43 -6.63
C LEU A 188 23.94 0.57 -7.73
N GLN A 189 24.26 0.10 -8.93
CA GLN A 189 24.56 0.96 -10.08
C GLN A 189 23.33 1.73 -10.58
N TYR A 190 22.15 1.10 -10.54
CA TYR A 190 20.92 1.74 -10.99
C TYR A 190 20.49 2.89 -10.07
N ILE A 191 20.76 2.77 -8.77
CA ILE A 191 20.34 3.72 -7.74
C ILE A 191 21.42 4.77 -7.43
N SER A 192 22.69 4.37 -7.45
CA SER A 192 23.81 5.24 -7.05
C SER A 192 24.22 6.21 -8.16
N ALA A 193 24.36 7.48 -7.81
CA ALA A 193 24.92 8.50 -8.70
C ALA A 193 26.46 8.39 -8.82
N GLU A 194 27.11 7.72 -7.87
CA GLU A 194 28.58 7.72 -7.71
C GLU A 194 29.28 6.52 -8.37
N VAL A 195 28.51 5.50 -8.79
CA VAL A 195 29.07 4.27 -9.35
C VAL A 195 29.10 4.37 -10.88
N ASP A 196 30.22 4.85 -11.42
CA ASP A 196 30.53 4.78 -12.85
C ASP A 196 31.10 3.39 -13.21
N PHE A 197 30.30 2.34 -13.06
CA PHE A 197 30.59 1.06 -13.69
C PHE A 197 29.88 0.98 -15.04
N PHE A 198 30.58 0.52 -16.07
CA PHE A 198 29.99 0.15 -17.36
C PHE A 198 29.68 -1.33 -17.33
N LEU A 199 28.45 -1.71 -16.92
CA LEU A 199 27.95 -3.01 -17.33
C LEU A 199 27.70 -2.97 -18.85
N PRO A 200 28.05 -4.02 -19.59
CA PRO A 200 27.65 -4.13 -20.99
C PRO A 200 26.13 -4.01 -21.02
N ARG A 201 25.62 -3.04 -21.80
CA ARG A 201 24.18 -2.84 -21.96
C ARG A 201 23.61 -4.16 -22.46
N PRO A 202 22.59 -4.74 -21.80
CA PRO A 202 21.80 -5.76 -22.45
C PRO A 202 21.29 -5.15 -23.75
N ILE A 203 21.46 -5.87 -24.85
CA ILE A 203 21.30 -5.36 -26.21
C ILE A 203 19.87 -4.83 -26.47
N ASP A 204 18.91 -5.19 -25.62
CA ASP A 204 17.48 -4.97 -25.84
C ASP A 204 16.83 -3.86 -24.98
N TYR A 205 17.57 -3.20 -24.08
CA TYR A 205 17.00 -2.13 -23.24
C TYR A 205 17.57 -0.75 -23.59
N GLU A 206 16.72 0.13 -24.14
CA GLU A 206 17.08 1.50 -24.57
C GLU A 206 17.12 2.54 -23.43
N TYR A 207 16.95 2.14 -22.16
CA TYR A 207 16.96 3.08 -21.03
C TYR A 207 18.29 3.12 -20.29
N GLU A 208 18.61 4.31 -19.77
CA GLU A 208 19.80 4.51 -18.93
C GLU A 208 19.50 4.20 -17.45
N PRO A 209 20.52 3.80 -16.66
CA PRO A 209 20.38 3.68 -15.22
C PRO A 209 19.84 4.97 -14.60
N LYS A 210 18.95 4.83 -13.61
CA LYS A 210 18.24 5.97 -13.02
C LYS A 210 19.18 6.97 -12.32
N ARG A 211 20.27 6.47 -11.71
CA ARG A 211 21.29 7.22 -10.95
C ARG A 211 20.69 8.11 -9.84
N ARG A 212 19.57 7.66 -9.28
CA ARG A 212 18.86 8.30 -8.16
C ARG A 212 18.03 7.25 -7.43
N GLU A 213 17.61 7.59 -6.22
CA GLU A 213 16.72 6.74 -5.42
C GLU A 213 15.51 6.23 -6.23
N LEU A 214 15.18 4.96 -6.04
CA LEU A 214 13.98 4.34 -6.55
C LEU A 214 12.76 5.07 -5.99
N SER A 215 11.82 5.37 -6.87
CA SER A 215 10.59 6.05 -6.48
C SER A 215 9.50 5.05 -6.13
N VAL A 216 9.48 3.88 -6.76
CA VAL A 216 8.57 2.77 -6.47
C VAL A 216 9.34 1.47 -6.48
N THR A 217 8.85 0.46 -5.75
CA THR A 217 9.50 -0.84 -5.65
C THR A 217 9.57 -1.53 -7.01
N GLU A 218 8.58 -1.34 -7.87
CA GLU A 218 8.52 -1.93 -9.22
C GLU A 218 9.63 -1.45 -10.15
N GLU A 219 10.29 -0.32 -9.87
CA GLU A 219 11.47 0.09 -10.62
C GLU A 219 12.63 -0.91 -10.47
N PHE A 220 12.61 -1.77 -9.45
CA PHE A 220 13.56 -2.87 -9.31
C PHE A 220 13.48 -3.90 -10.45
N LYS A 221 12.33 -4.01 -11.13
CA LYS A 221 12.18 -4.82 -12.34
C LYS A 221 12.89 -4.26 -13.57
N MET A 222 13.38 -3.03 -13.49
CA MET A 222 14.17 -2.41 -14.55
C MET A 222 15.63 -2.91 -14.52
N LEU A 223 15.99 -3.76 -13.56
CA LEU A 223 17.30 -4.40 -13.55
C LEU A 223 17.32 -5.58 -14.53
N PRO A 224 18.31 -5.68 -15.42
CA PRO A 224 18.37 -6.75 -16.42
C PRO A 224 18.31 -8.17 -15.84
N SER A 225 18.87 -8.36 -14.65
CA SER A 225 18.89 -9.67 -13.98
C SER A 225 17.64 -9.93 -13.10
N VAL A 226 16.67 -9.01 -13.07
CA VAL A 226 15.44 -9.15 -12.28
C VAL A 226 14.26 -9.39 -13.21
N ASP A 227 13.81 -10.64 -13.26
CA ASP A 227 12.58 -11.00 -13.95
C ASP A 227 11.35 -10.92 -13.03
N ASP A 228 10.18 -11.22 -13.60
CA ASP A 228 8.92 -11.18 -12.87
C ASP A 228 8.86 -12.21 -11.74
N GLU A 229 9.38 -13.43 -11.93
CA GLU A 229 9.32 -14.50 -10.93
C GLU A 229 10.20 -14.17 -9.71
N LEU A 230 11.44 -13.72 -9.94
CA LEU A 230 12.32 -13.26 -8.87
C LEU A 230 11.66 -12.08 -8.15
N PHE A 231 11.20 -11.07 -8.88
CA PHE A 231 10.53 -9.93 -8.25
C PHE A 231 9.33 -10.36 -7.40
N GLN A 232 8.44 -11.21 -7.91
CA GLN A 232 7.29 -11.68 -7.14
C GLN A 232 7.71 -12.46 -5.88
N SER A 233 8.83 -13.19 -5.93
CA SER A 233 9.31 -13.99 -4.79
C SER A 233 9.86 -13.14 -3.62
N ILE A 234 10.29 -11.90 -3.87
CA ILE A 234 10.89 -11.03 -2.85
C ILE A 234 10.14 -9.71 -2.63
N LYS A 235 9.12 -9.37 -3.45
CA LYS A 235 8.42 -8.06 -3.42
C LYS A 235 7.86 -7.68 -2.04
N ASP A 236 7.51 -8.67 -1.24
CA ASP A 236 6.89 -8.44 0.07
C ASP A 236 7.94 -8.13 1.15
N ASP A 237 9.19 -8.49 0.89
CA ASP A 237 10.35 -8.29 1.76
C ASP A 237 11.17 -7.03 1.41
N ILE A 238 10.92 -6.42 0.24
CA ILE A 238 11.65 -5.23 -0.24
C ILE A 238 10.71 -4.03 -0.38
N VAL A 239 11.28 -2.83 -0.27
CA VAL A 239 10.57 -1.57 -0.51
C VAL A 239 11.48 -0.52 -1.10
N ALA A 240 10.93 0.38 -1.93
CA ALA A 240 11.60 1.60 -2.32
C ALA A 240 10.88 2.81 -1.69
N VAL A 241 11.42 3.33 -0.59
CA VAL A 241 10.90 4.55 0.03
C VAL A 241 11.97 5.64 -0.03
N SER A 242 11.58 6.82 -0.55
CA SER A 242 12.42 8.02 -0.62
C SER A 242 11.67 9.18 0.01
N PHE A 243 12.20 9.70 1.12
CA PHE A 243 11.74 10.93 1.76
C PHE A 243 12.94 11.86 1.98
N PRO A 244 12.78 13.18 1.80
CA PRO A 244 13.78 14.15 2.22
C PRO A 244 14.14 13.96 3.70
N ARG A 245 15.43 13.96 4.02
CA ARG A 245 15.95 13.85 5.40
C ARG A 245 15.49 12.59 6.15
N ARG A 246 15.25 11.48 5.44
CA ARG A 246 15.04 10.19 6.12
C ARG A 246 16.33 9.74 6.82
N PRO A 247 16.24 9.04 7.96
CA PRO A 247 17.39 8.35 8.52
C PRO A 247 17.92 7.33 7.49
N ARG A 248 19.25 7.26 7.37
CA ARG A 248 19.95 6.31 6.51
C ARG A 248 20.99 5.52 7.33
N PRO A 249 20.96 4.18 7.31
CA PRO A 249 19.95 3.34 6.66
C PRO A 249 18.58 3.45 7.34
N SER A 250 17.51 3.14 6.61
CA SER A 250 16.21 2.86 7.22
C SER A 250 16.31 1.58 8.05
N LYS A 251 15.79 1.64 9.27
CA LYS A 251 15.82 0.49 10.18
C LYS A 251 14.62 -0.41 9.94
N ILE A 252 14.81 -1.70 10.20
CA ILE A 252 13.84 -2.76 10.02
C ILE A 252 13.09 -2.99 11.34
N ASN A 253 11.77 -2.86 11.31
CA ASN A 253 10.94 -3.08 12.49
C ASN A 253 10.80 -4.58 12.79
N MET A 254 11.35 -5.02 13.90
CA MET A 254 11.33 -6.43 14.34
C MET A 254 9.92 -6.95 14.67
N ASN A 255 9.02 -6.07 15.10
CA ASN A 255 7.67 -6.44 15.50
C ASN A 255 6.73 -6.70 14.31
N THR A 256 7.20 -6.46 13.08
CA THR A 256 6.41 -6.58 11.83
C THR A 256 7.20 -7.24 10.69
N VAL A 257 8.52 -7.40 10.81
CA VAL A 257 9.39 -8.03 9.80
C VAL A 257 8.90 -9.41 9.37
N SER A 258 9.00 -9.74 8.09
CA SER A 258 8.67 -11.09 7.61
C SER A 258 9.66 -12.13 8.14
N ARG A 259 9.24 -13.39 8.12
CA ARG A 259 10.10 -14.53 8.45
C ARG A 259 11.31 -14.59 7.53
N GLU A 260 11.07 -14.41 6.23
CA GLU A 260 12.06 -14.54 5.16
C GLU A 260 13.12 -13.44 5.24
N LEU A 261 12.70 -12.20 5.52
CA LEU A 261 13.63 -11.10 5.71
C LEU A 261 14.42 -11.28 7.01
N PHE A 262 13.78 -11.69 8.11
CA PHE A 262 14.49 -11.95 9.37
C PHE A 262 15.53 -13.06 9.22
N GLN A 263 15.19 -14.16 8.55
CA GLN A 263 16.13 -15.22 8.19
C GLN A 263 17.35 -14.67 7.43
N SER A 264 17.11 -13.75 6.50
CA SER A 264 18.16 -13.15 5.66
C SER A 264 19.10 -12.21 6.43
N LEU A 265 18.64 -11.65 7.55
CA LEU A 265 19.45 -10.81 8.44
C LEU A 265 20.44 -11.63 9.28
N LEU A 266 20.17 -12.92 9.51
CA LEU A 266 21.03 -13.80 10.32
C LEU A 266 22.35 -14.10 9.60
N GLN A 267 23.48 -13.82 10.27
CA GLN A 267 24.83 -13.96 9.72
C GLN A 267 25.61 -15.08 10.38
N GLY A 268 26.13 -16.02 9.59
CA GLY A 268 26.98 -17.10 10.10
C GLY A 268 26.29 -18.07 11.07
N VAL A 269 24.95 -18.06 11.07
CA VAL A 269 24.12 -18.87 11.96
C VAL A 269 23.84 -20.24 11.34
N PRO A 270 24.02 -21.35 12.08
CA PRO A 270 23.59 -22.66 11.62
C PRO A 270 22.05 -22.73 11.62
N ASN A 271 21.45 -23.16 10.51
CA ASN A 271 19.99 -23.32 10.35
C ASN A 271 19.18 -22.03 10.63
N PRO A 272 19.40 -20.94 9.86
CA PRO A 272 18.73 -19.66 10.09
C PRO A 272 17.21 -19.76 10.00
N GLU A 273 16.67 -20.70 9.21
CA GLU A 273 15.24 -20.99 9.09
C GLU A 273 14.59 -21.30 10.45
N VAL A 274 15.22 -22.17 11.25
CA VAL A 274 14.68 -22.63 12.54
C VAL A 274 14.62 -21.47 13.54
N ILE A 275 15.61 -20.59 13.50
CA ILE A 275 15.69 -19.42 14.38
C ILE A 275 14.67 -18.37 13.96
N ALA A 276 14.49 -18.14 12.66
CA ALA A 276 13.44 -17.27 12.15
C ALA A 276 12.04 -17.79 12.47
N ASP A 277 11.81 -19.11 12.34
CA ASP A 277 10.55 -19.77 12.73
C ASP A 277 10.25 -19.56 14.22
N ARG A 278 11.26 -19.71 15.08
CA ARG A 278 11.11 -19.49 16.51
C ARG A 278 10.80 -18.04 16.84
N PHE A 279 11.51 -17.11 16.21
CA PHE A 279 11.31 -15.67 16.39
C PHE A 279 9.88 -15.25 16.03
N VAL A 280 9.41 -15.66 14.84
CA VAL A 280 8.07 -15.33 14.36
C VAL A 280 6.99 -16.00 15.21
N ARG A 281 7.20 -17.24 15.65
CA ARG A 281 6.28 -17.94 16.55
C ARG A 281 6.03 -17.17 17.85
N GLU A 282 7.09 -16.72 18.51
CA GLU A 282 6.92 -16.01 19.79
C GLU A 282 6.31 -14.61 19.61
N ARG A 283 6.63 -13.95 18.51
CA ARG A 283 6.00 -12.67 18.19
C ARG A 283 4.51 -12.82 17.87
N ASP A 284 4.17 -13.73 16.96
CA ASP A 284 2.84 -13.78 16.35
C ASP A 284 1.87 -14.66 17.15
N GLU A 285 2.32 -15.82 17.64
CA GLU A 285 1.49 -16.76 18.42
C GLU A 285 1.48 -16.38 19.90
N GLU A 286 2.65 -16.19 20.51
CA GLU A 286 2.75 -15.88 21.95
C GLU A 286 2.48 -14.41 22.27
N GLY A 287 2.53 -13.55 21.25
CA GLY A 287 2.23 -12.13 21.40
C GLY A 287 3.32 -11.32 22.06
N ARG A 288 4.56 -11.78 21.98
CA ARG A 288 5.70 -11.05 22.47
C ARG A 288 5.93 -9.82 21.60
N GLU A 289 5.86 -8.65 22.22
CA GLU A 289 6.23 -7.38 21.61
C GLU A 289 7.60 -6.96 22.14
N PHE A 290 8.51 -6.62 21.23
CA PHE A 290 9.85 -6.17 21.58
C PHE A 290 9.87 -4.65 21.71
N GLY A 291 10.39 -4.13 22.82
CA GLY A 291 10.71 -2.71 23.01
C GLY A 291 12.20 -2.43 22.74
N GLU A 292 12.57 -1.14 22.69
CA GLU A 292 13.96 -0.72 22.41
C GLU A 292 15.00 -1.37 23.35
N ASN A 293 14.64 -1.60 24.61
CA ASN A 293 15.52 -2.20 25.62
C ASN A 293 15.61 -3.73 25.54
N ASP A 294 14.80 -4.38 24.69
CA ASP A 294 14.70 -5.84 24.60
C ASP A 294 15.63 -6.44 23.54
N LEU A 295 16.36 -5.62 22.77
CA LEU A 295 17.33 -6.09 21.77
C LEU A 295 18.36 -7.09 22.35
N PRO A 296 18.99 -6.86 23.53
CA PRO A 296 19.87 -7.85 24.14
C PRO A 296 19.14 -9.14 24.54
N GLN A 297 17.88 -9.04 24.97
CA GLN A 297 17.07 -10.20 25.34
C GLN A 297 16.70 -11.05 24.13
N ILE A 298 16.56 -10.45 22.94
CA ILE A 298 16.34 -11.18 21.68
C ILE A 298 17.55 -12.07 21.38
N LEU A 299 18.77 -11.53 21.51
CA LEU A 299 19.98 -12.31 21.31
C LEU A 299 20.08 -13.48 22.29
N GLU A 300 19.84 -13.23 23.57
CA GLU A 300 19.86 -14.27 24.61
C GLU A 300 18.80 -15.35 24.35
N PHE A 301 17.57 -14.93 24.02
CA PHE A 301 16.45 -15.80 23.71
C PHE A 301 16.72 -16.71 22.49
N LEU A 302 17.26 -16.13 21.42
CA LEU A 302 17.59 -16.85 20.19
C LEU A 302 18.94 -17.57 20.26
N GLN A 303 19.69 -17.43 21.36
CA GLN A 303 21.05 -17.96 21.54
C GLN A 303 22.01 -17.48 20.44
N LEU A 304 21.89 -16.21 20.06
CA LEU A 304 22.69 -15.58 19.02
C LEU A 304 23.81 -14.74 19.65
N GLU A 305 24.97 -14.73 18.98
CA GLU A 305 26.02 -13.75 19.27
C GLU A 305 25.68 -12.40 18.63
N GLU A 306 26.16 -11.29 19.21
CA GLU A 306 25.89 -9.93 18.72
C GLU A 306 26.24 -9.74 17.22
N ARG A 307 27.33 -10.36 16.76
CA ARG A 307 27.75 -10.29 15.34
C ARG A 307 26.85 -11.06 14.36
N MET A 308 25.98 -11.93 14.86
CA MET A 308 25.12 -12.77 14.02
C MET A 308 23.85 -12.04 13.59
N LEU A 309 23.54 -10.89 14.18
CA LEU A 309 22.38 -10.10 13.87
C LEU A 309 22.80 -8.62 13.80
N PRO A 310 22.62 -7.91 12.67
CA PRO A 310 23.03 -6.51 12.56
C PRO A 310 22.05 -5.61 13.33
N ILE A 311 22.26 -5.48 14.64
CA ILE A 311 21.37 -4.77 15.58
C ILE A 311 21.16 -3.31 15.16
N GLU A 312 22.18 -2.68 14.57
CA GLU A 312 22.14 -1.32 14.06
C GLU A 312 21.12 -1.11 12.93
N LEU A 313 20.74 -2.18 12.25
CA LEU A 313 19.70 -2.17 11.21
C LEU A 313 18.31 -2.43 11.77
N LEU A 314 18.17 -2.72 13.06
CA LEU A 314 16.90 -3.10 13.68
C LEU A 314 16.29 -1.94 14.49
N ASP A 315 14.97 -1.91 14.51
CA ASP A 315 14.18 -1.05 15.38
C ASP A 315 12.93 -1.80 15.87
N THR A 316 12.24 -1.19 16.82
CA THR A 316 10.91 -1.60 17.29
C THR A 316 9.82 -0.62 16.83
N LYS A 317 10.25 0.50 16.24
CA LYS A 317 9.43 1.59 15.71
C LYS A 317 9.39 1.54 14.20
N SER A 318 8.22 1.83 13.66
CA SER A 318 8.02 2.00 12.24
C SER A 318 8.35 3.43 11.83
N GLN A 319 9.15 3.55 10.78
CA GLN A 319 9.55 4.81 10.16
C GLN A 319 8.57 5.23 9.07
N PHE A 320 7.98 4.27 8.38
CA PHE A 320 7.12 4.50 7.22
C PHE A 320 5.94 3.53 7.19
N TYR A 321 4.79 4.05 6.79
CA TYR A 321 3.55 3.30 6.67
C TYR A 321 2.98 3.44 5.26
N ARG A 322 2.42 2.37 4.72
CA ARG A 322 1.59 2.40 3.51
C ARG A 322 0.13 2.34 3.92
N ILE A 323 -0.67 3.25 3.40
CA ILE A 323 -2.12 3.26 3.60
C ILE A 323 -2.79 3.00 2.26
N SER A 324 -3.39 1.83 2.13
CA SER A 324 -4.12 1.36 0.95
C SER A 324 -5.61 1.43 1.24
N THR A 325 -6.34 2.26 0.50
CA THR A 325 -7.78 2.46 0.68
C THR A 325 -8.54 2.01 -0.54
N LEU A 326 -9.53 1.15 -0.35
CA LEU A 326 -10.49 0.75 -1.36
C LEU A 326 -11.86 1.34 -1.01
N ALA A 327 -12.44 2.16 -1.90
CA ALA A 327 -13.80 2.67 -1.78
C ALA A 327 -14.69 2.21 -2.92
N ARG A 328 -15.95 1.94 -2.62
CA ARG A 328 -16.97 1.50 -3.56
C ARG A 328 -18.26 2.30 -3.40
N VAL A 329 -18.76 2.82 -4.51
CA VAL A 329 -20.07 3.48 -4.62
C VAL A 329 -20.77 2.93 -5.87
N GLY A 330 -21.87 2.21 -5.68
CA GLY A 330 -22.53 1.48 -6.77
C GLY A 330 -21.58 0.47 -7.44
N GLU A 331 -21.36 0.66 -8.74
CA GLU A 331 -20.42 -0.14 -9.55
C GLU A 331 -19.02 0.48 -9.61
N THR A 332 -18.85 1.71 -9.13
CA THR A 332 -17.57 2.41 -9.18
C THR A 332 -16.67 1.96 -8.03
N LYS A 333 -15.43 1.58 -8.37
CA LYS A 333 -14.38 1.18 -7.44
C LYS A 333 -13.22 2.19 -7.54
N ILE A 334 -12.73 2.69 -6.42
CA ILE A 334 -11.54 3.55 -6.36
C ILE A 334 -10.57 2.98 -5.35
N GLU A 335 -9.34 2.77 -5.80
CA GLU A 335 -8.21 2.42 -4.94
C GLU A 335 -7.31 3.64 -4.81
N LEU A 336 -6.95 4.00 -3.58
CA LEU A 336 -5.98 5.04 -3.25
C LEU A 336 -4.85 4.42 -2.43
N GLU A 337 -3.63 4.82 -2.72
CA GLU A 337 -2.46 4.49 -1.91
C GLU A 337 -1.86 5.79 -1.37
N SER A 338 -1.24 5.77 -0.20
CA SER A 338 -0.36 6.83 0.27
C SER A 338 0.72 6.28 1.18
N ILE A 339 1.89 6.92 1.19
CA ILE A 339 2.97 6.58 2.11
C ILE A 339 3.06 7.69 3.16
N LEU A 340 2.99 7.31 4.43
CA LEU A 340 3.11 8.19 5.57
C LEU A 340 4.47 8.00 6.23
N LYS A 341 5.18 9.10 6.52
CA LYS A 341 6.36 9.09 7.39
C LYS A 341 5.89 9.20 8.85
N SER A 342 6.44 8.36 9.72
CA SER A 342 6.13 8.36 11.14
C SER A 342 6.44 9.72 11.80
N PRO A 343 5.56 10.25 12.67
CA PRO A 343 5.80 11.51 13.39
C PRO A 343 7.02 11.45 14.31
N SER A 344 7.34 10.27 14.86
CA SER A 344 8.45 10.07 15.81
C SER A 344 9.83 10.42 15.23
N LEU A 345 9.96 10.54 13.91
CA LEU A 345 11.20 10.84 13.20
C LEU A 345 11.38 12.33 12.82
N SER A 346 10.45 13.21 13.20
CA SER A 346 10.45 14.60 12.75
C SER A 346 9.96 15.55 13.83
N ASP A 347 10.85 16.42 14.32
CA ASP A 347 10.48 17.61 15.11
C ASP A 347 9.67 18.65 14.29
N GLN A 348 9.49 18.42 12.99
CA GLN A 348 8.72 19.31 12.09
C GLN A 348 7.31 18.76 11.86
N GLU A 349 6.35 19.69 11.72
CA GLU A 349 4.96 19.45 11.36
C GLU A 349 4.82 18.32 10.34
N ILE A 350 3.97 17.34 10.68
CA ILE A 350 3.65 16.18 9.85
C ILE A 350 3.15 16.70 8.49
N GLN A 351 3.99 16.66 7.47
CA GLN A 351 3.57 16.91 6.09
C GLN A 351 3.30 15.56 5.42
N PRO A 352 2.04 15.09 5.39
CA PRO A 352 1.72 13.83 4.73
C PRO A 352 2.01 13.95 3.23
N PHE A 353 2.85 13.07 2.71
CA PHE A 353 3.07 12.97 1.27
C PHE A 353 2.05 12.01 0.67
N VAL A 354 0.99 12.54 0.06
CA VAL A 354 -0.04 11.70 -0.58
C VAL A 354 0.39 11.37 -1.99
N ARG A 355 0.91 10.16 -2.20
CA ARG A 355 1.14 9.63 -3.55
C ARG A 355 -0.11 8.92 -4.08
N MET A 356 -1.04 9.69 -4.63
CA MET A 356 -2.29 9.16 -5.16
C MET A 356 -2.05 8.39 -6.47
N ARG A 357 -2.28 7.07 -6.46
CA ARG A 357 -2.51 6.28 -7.67
C ARG A 357 -4.02 6.08 -7.82
N VAL A 358 -4.61 6.53 -8.92
CA VAL A 358 -6.01 6.23 -9.25
C VAL A 358 -5.97 5.19 -10.36
N SER A 359 -6.30 3.94 -10.04
CA SER A 359 -6.50 2.91 -11.06
C SER A 359 -7.83 3.18 -11.78
N PRO A 360 -7.86 3.22 -13.13
CA PRO A 360 -9.06 3.49 -13.91
C PRO A 360 -10.09 2.36 -13.87
#